data_AF-A0A5R8Z5C7-F1
#
_entry.id   AF-A0A5R8Z5C7-F1
#
_cell.length_a   1.000
_cell.length_b   1.000
_cell.length_c   1.000
_cell.angle_alpha   90.00
_cell.angle_beta   90.00
_cell.angle_gamma   90.00
#
_symmetry.space_group_name_H-M   'P 1'
#
loop_
_entity.id
_entity.type
_entity.pdbx_description
1 polymer ?
#
loop_
_entity_poly.entity_id
_entity_poly.type
_entity_poly.pdbx_seq_one_letter_code
_entity_poly.pdbx_strand_id
1 'polypeptide(L)'
;MRETIGSGETWPFRCLRCLLVWEVEYVVRRTGDGQGGEHGDKHVDDVAVWTREGVAVQPPWSGTTCPRCGCGTVTTFPTGYLTR
;
A
#
# COMPACT_ATOMS: atom_id res chain seq x y z
N MET A 1 16.72 -0.94 -20.40
CA MET A 1 15.58 -1.50 -19.64
C MET A 1 15.39 -0.59 -18.44
N ARG A 2 14.24 0.09 -18.29
CA ARG A 2 14.02 0.96 -17.13
C ARG A 2 13.86 0.06 -15.90
N GLU A 3 14.73 0.24 -14.92
CA GLU A 3 14.70 -0.54 -13.69
C GLU A 3 13.59 0.03 -12.81
N THR A 4 12.44 -0.65 -12.74
CA THR A 4 11.37 -0.26 -11.83
C THR A 4 11.80 -0.65 -10.41
N ILE A 5 12.53 0.27 -9.76
CA ILE A 5 12.90 0.15 -8.35
C ILE A 5 11.62 0.20 -7.53
N GLY A 6 11.34 -0.87 -6.78
CA GLY A 6 10.25 -0.87 -5.83
C GLY A 6 10.63 -0.10 -4.57
N SER A 7 9.74 0.74 -4.05
CA SER A 7 9.91 1.33 -2.72
C SER A 7 9.32 0.40 -1.66
N GLY A 8 10.08 0.11 -0.60
CA GLY A 8 9.56 -0.55 0.59
C GLY A 8 8.69 0.42 1.39
N GLU A 9 7.47 0.02 1.71
CA GLU A 9 6.52 0.78 2.52
C GLU A 9 5.99 -0.07 3.67
N THR A 10 6.11 0.47 4.88
CA THR A 10 5.51 -0.14 6.07
C THR A 10 4.13 0.47 6.30
N TRP A 11 3.12 -0.38 6.30
CA TRP A 11 1.73 0.03 6.45
C TRP A 11 1.16 -0.42 7.80
N PRO A 12 0.71 0.52 8.64
CA PRO A 12 0.05 0.21 9.89
C PRO A 12 -1.43 -0.13 9.67
N PHE A 13 -1.87 -1.16 10.38
CA PHE A 13 -3.25 -1.63 10.40
C PHE A 13 -3.77 -1.64 11.83
N ARG A 14 -5.06 -1.39 11.98
CA ARG A 14 -5.77 -1.51 13.26
C ARG A 14 -7.07 -2.27 13.08
N CYS A 15 -7.21 -3.33 13.86
CA CYS A 15 -8.47 -4.05 13.96
C CYS A 15 -9.46 -3.25 14.81
N LEU A 16 -10.64 -2.95 14.27
CA LEU A 16 -11.67 -2.21 14.98
C LEU A 16 -12.46 -3.08 15.96
N ARG A 17 -12.35 -4.41 15.88
CA ARG A 17 -13.00 -5.35 16.82
C ARG A 17 -12.16 -5.59 18.07
N CYS A 18 -10.90 -5.91 17.88
CA CYS A 18 -10.03 -6.40 18.94
C CYS A 18 -8.93 -5.41 19.32
N LEU A 19 -8.82 -4.30 18.59
CA LEU A 19 -7.86 -3.21 18.81
C LEU A 19 -6.38 -3.60 18.66
N LEU A 20 -6.10 -4.76 18.05
CA LEU A 20 -4.73 -5.09 17.66
C LEU A 20 -4.25 -4.09 16.61
N VAL A 21 -3.04 -3.58 16.82
CA VAL A 21 -2.28 -2.80 15.83
C VAL A 21 -1.12 -3.66 15.36
N TRP A 22 -0.87 -3.68 14.06
CA TRP A 22 0.26 -4.36 13.46
C TRP A 22 0.72 -3.64 12.21
N GLU A 23 1.94 -3.92 11.79
CA GLU A 23 2.54 -3.37 10.58
C GLU A 23 2.81 -4.48 9.57
N VAL A 24 2.70 -4.16 8.29
CA VAL A 24 3.04 -5.06 7.19
C VAL A 24 3.93 -4.31 6.21
N GLU A 25 5.02 -4.97 5.82
CA GLU A 25 5.92 -4.46 4.80
C GLU A 25 5.39 -4.84 3.41
N TYR A 26 5.32 -3.83 2.55
CA TYR A 26 4.99 -3.98 1.14
C TYR A 26 6.13 -3.43 0.30
N VAL A 27 6.32 -4.03 -0.86
CA VAL A 27 7.11 -3.44 -1.95
C VAL A 27 6.11 -2.91 -2.96
N VAL A 28 6.13 -1.60 -3.20
CA VAL A 28 5.31 -0.99 -4.24
C VAL A 28 6.17 -0.54 -5.40
N ARG A 29 5.77 -0.95 -6.60
CA ARG A 29 6.39 -0.56 -7.86
C ARG A 29 5.42 0.33 -8.62
N ARG A 30 5.72 1.63 -8.68
CA ARG A 30 4.92 2.61 -9.42
C ARG A 30 5.53 2.79 -10.80
N THR A 31 4.73 2.57 -11.84
CA THR A 31 5.09 2.92 -13.21
C THR A 31 4.35 4.20 -13.58
N GLY A 32 4.86 5.33 -13.09
CA GLY A 32 4.51 6.65 -13.58
C GLY A 32 5.70 7.17 -14.39
N ASP A 33 5.56 7.24 -15.72
CA ASP A 33 6.44 8.12 -16.48
C ASP A 33 6.12 9.53 -15.99
N GLY A 34 7.03 10.15 -15.23
CA GLY A 34 6.95 11.55 -14.81
C GLY A 34 7.07 12.52 -16.00
N GLN A 35 6.30 12.27 -17.06
CA GLN A 35 6.21 13.09 -18.25
C GLN A 35 4.79 13.65 -18.29
N GLY A 36 4.53 14.60 -17.39
CA GLY A 36 3.42 15.52 -17.54
C GLY A 36 3.63 16.29 -18.85
N GLY A 37 2.96 15.84 -19.90
CA GLY A 37 2.82 16.64 -21.12
C GLY A 37 2.14 17.96 -20.75
N GLU A 38 2.68 19.04 -21.29
CA GLU A 38 2.26 20.44 -21.17
C GLU A 38 0.83 20.76 -21.67
N HIS A 39 -0.04 19.76 -21.78
CA HIS A 39 -1.46 19.92 -22.04
C HIS A 39 -2.25 19.16 -20.98
N GLY A 40 -3.06 19.92 -20.23
CA GLY A 40 -3.89 19.43 -19.14
C GLY A 40 -4.84 18.30 -19.55
N ASP A 41 -5.34 17.62 -18.53
CA ASP A 41 -6.23 16.46 -18.58
C ASP A 41 -5.59 15.13 -18.96
N LYS A 42 -4.82 14.57 -18.02
CA LYS A 42 -4.75 13.13 -17.90
C LYS A 42 -4.64 12.73 -16.44
N HIS A 43 -5.73 12.20 -15.89
CA HIS A 43 -5.65 11.24 -14.79
C HIS A 43 -4.78 10.08 -15.27
N VAL A 44 -3.45 10.22 -15.10
CA VAL A 44 -2.57 9.07 -15.18
C VAL A 44 -2.83 8.33 -13.88
N ASP A 45 -3.68 7.31 -13.94
CA ASP A 45 -3.75 6.29 -12.90
C ASP A 45 -2.33 5.73 -12.79
N ASP A 46 -1.57 6.21 -11.80
CA ASP A 46 -0.24 5.68 -11.51
C ASP A 46 -0.39 4.20 -11.21
N VAL A 47 -0.05 3.36 -12.19
CA VAL A 47 -0.18 1.91 -12.05
C VAL A 47 0.84 1.48 -10.99
N ALA A 48 0.33 1.05 -9.84
CA ALA A 48 1.11 0.58 -8.72
C ALA A 48 0.94 -0.93 -8.55
N VAL A 49 2.04 -1.68 -8.71
CA VAL A 49 2.09 -3.11 -8.39
C VAL A 49 2.54 -3.26 -6.94
N TRP A 50 1.68 -3.88 -6.13
CA TRP A 50 1.95 -4.15 -4.72
C TRP A 50 2.41 -5.58 -4.54
N THR A 51 3.47 -5.78 -3.77
CA THR A 51 4.06 -7.09 -3.51
C THR A 51 4.34 -7.24 -2.02
N ARG A 52 4.10 -8.43 -1.46
CA ARG A 52 4.46 -8.80 -0.09
C ARG A 52 5.20 -10.13 -0.13
N GLU A 53 6.38 -10.21 0.48
CA GLU A 53 7.23 -11.42 0.42
C GLU A 53 7.45 -11.94 -1.02
N GLY A 54 7.56 -11.04 -2.00
CA GLY A 54 7.70 -11.39 -3.42
C GLY A 54 6.40 -11.80 -4.14
N VAL A 55 5.26 -11.90 -3.44
CA VAL A 55 3.96 -12.25 -4.02
C VAL A 55 3.12 -11.02 -4.31
N ALA A 56 2.55 -10.93 -5.51
CA ALA A 56 1.64 -9.85 -5.88
C ALA A 56 0.36 -9.88 -5.04
N VAL A 57 -0.02 -8.72 -4.50
CA VAL A 57 -1.16 -8.57 -3.59
C VAL A 57 -1.99 -7.35 -3.96
N GLN A 58 -3.19 -7.27 -3.39
CA GLN A 58 -3.99 -6.05 -3.46
C GLN A 58 -3.36 -4.93 -2.63
N PRO A 59 -3.66 -3.66 -2.93
CA PRO A 59 -3.21 -2.53 -2.13
C PRO A 59 -3.62 -2.67 -0.66
N PRO A 60 -2.88 -2.05 0.28
CA PRO A 60 -3.13 -2.17 1.72
C PRO A 60 -4.57 -1.84 2.15
N TRP A 61 -5.24 -0.91 1.46
CA TRP A 61 -6.63 -0.52 1.73
C TRP A 61 -7.68 -1.44 1.12
N SER A 62 -7.32 -2.36 0.22
CA SER A 62 -8.25 -3.21 -0.54
C SER A 62 -8.62 -4.52 0.20
N GLY A 63 -8.62 -4.49 1.53
CA GLY A 63 -9.08 -5.59 2.36
C GLY A 63 -7.95 -6.41 2.98
N THR A 64 -7.98 -6.50 4.31
CA THR A 64 -7.11 -7.36 5.10
C THR A 64 -7.91 -7.92 6.27
N THR A 65 -7.42 -9.00 6.86
CA THR A 65 -8.07 -9.65 7.99
C THR A 65 -7.18 -9.54 9.22
N CYS A 66 -7.78 -9.27 10.38
CA CYS A 66 -7.04 -9.24 11.64
C CYS A 66 -6.40 -10.61 11.93
N PRO A 67 -5.07 -10.69 12.13
CA PRO A 67 -4.39 -11.97 12.39
C PRO A 67 -4.75 -12.59 13.74
N ARG A 68 -5.28 -11.79 14.69
CA ARG A 68 -5.64 -12.29 16.03
C ARG A 68 -7.08 -12.76 16.16
N CYS A 69 -8.04 -12.12 15.49
CA CYS A 69 -9.46 -12.45 15.66
C CYS A 69 -10.20 -12.78 14.37
N GLY A 70 -9.52 -12.75 13.21
CA GLY A 70 -10.09 -13.16 11.93
C GLY A 70 -11.17 -12.26 11.35
N CYS A 71 -11.45 -11.08 11.93
CA CYS A 71 -12.45 -10.17 11.37
C CYS A 71 -11.88 -9.29 10.25
N GLY A 72 -12.70 -8.98 9.25
CA GLY A 72 -12.35 -8.07 8.14
C GLY A 72 -12.54 -6.59 8.47
N THR A 73 -13.00 -6.24 9.68
CA THR A 73 -13.19 -4.85 10.11
C THR A 73 -11.86 -4.24 10.56
N VAL A 74 -11.04 -3.89 9.56
CA VAL A 74 -9.68 -3.35 9.73
C VAL A 74 -9.57 -2.00 9.02
N THR A 75 -8.90 -1.05 9.66
CA THR A 75 -8.52 0.23 9.03
C THR A 75 -7.01 0.29 8.84
N THR A 76 -6.58 1.06 7.84
CA THR A 76 -5.17 1.40 7.60
C THR A 76 -4.93 2.87 7.88
N PHE A 77 -3.66 3.24 8.07
CA PHE A 77 -3.21 4.62 8.06
C PHE A 77 -2.06 4.77 7.07
N PRO A 78 -1.80 5.98 6.53
CA PRO A 78 -0.62 6.23 5.71
C PRO A 78 0.68 5.85 6.44
N THR A 79 1.72 5.50 5.69
CA THR A 79 3.06 5.28 6.22
C THR A 79 3.52 6.48 7.05
N GLY A 80 4.16 6.22 8.20
CA GLY A 80 4.60 7.26 9.12
C GLY A 80 3.51 7.81 10.05
N TYR A 81 2.26 7.33 10.00
CA TYR A 81 1.23 7.79 10.93
C TYR A 81 1.54 7.45 12.41
N LEU A 82 2.33 6.40 12.66
CA LEU A 82 2.72 5.98 14.01
C LEU A 82 4.08 6.52 14.46
N THR A 83 4.83 7.20 13.59
CA THR A 83 6.10 7.83 13.99
C THR A 83 5.79 9.10 14.78
N ARG A 84 6.27 9.14 16.02
CA ARG A 84 6.05 10.21 17.00
C ARG A 84 7.16 11.26 16.94
#